data_AF-A0A7C7G9E8-F1
#
_entry.id   AF-A0A7C7G9E8-F1
#
_cell.length_a   1.000
_cell.length_b   1.000
_cell.length_c   1.000
_cell.angle_alpha   90.00
_cell.angle_beta   90.00
_cell.angle_gamma   90.00
#
_symmetry.space_group_name_H-M   'P 1'
#
loop_
_entity.id
_entity.type
_entity.pdbx_description
1 polymer ?
#
loop_
_entity_poly.entity_id
_entity_poly.type
_entity_poly.pdbx_seq_one_letter_code
_entity_poly.pdbx_strand_id
1 'polypeptide(L)'
;MRYRVTRKIAASVHFNYGMVSGNDNTTEEVSRRYRNLSFRSTILELSVQFEPALMKETTGHRYRLKGVKGRRWLGINTYPLIGIGVFYFNPKAKYNGKWYALQPLGTEGQGEFPTRKKYSRFAVAIPVGIGFKYWYNTKWSFGIEYGIRKTFTDYIDDVSTTYVDEAFIRDAAGGANSDIAVELADRSEPVGPEDWKRTAPGAQRGDPTDPDTYMFAKIMIAYKFRMVKRRRRSRPKF
;
A
#
# COMPACT_ATOMS: atom_id res chain seq x y z
N MET A 1 4.57 -10.94 -12.48
CA MET A 1 4.63 -12.16 -13.31
C MET A 1 3.67 -13.20 -12.76
N ARG A 2 2.82 -13.82 -13.59
CA ARG A 2 1.85 -14.84 -13.15
C ARG A 2 2.23 -16.23 -13.67
N TYR A 3 2.23 -17.22 -12.78
CA TYR A 3 2.48 -18.62 -13.09
C TYR A 3 1.31 -19.49 -12.63
N ARG A 4 0.92 -20.47 -13.46
CA ARG A 4 -0.13 -21.43 -13.07
C ARG A 4 0.54 -22.63 -12.43
N VAL A 5 0.39 -22.77 -11.12
CA VAL A 5 0.87 -23.93 -10.37
C VAL A 5 0.00 -25.14 -10.69
N THR A 6 -1.32 -24.94 -10.65
CA THR A 6 -2.32 -25.98 -10.95
C THR A 6 -3.35 -25.42 -11.93
N ARG A 7 -4.22 -26.28 -12.48
CA ARG A 7 -5.36 -25.83 -13.32
C ARG A 7 -6.29 -24.83 -12.62
N LYS A 8 -6.34 -24.85 -11.28
CA LYS A 8 -7.22 -24.03 -10.45
C LYS A 8 -6.51 -22.97 -9.61
N ILE A 9 -5.18 -22.95 -9.55
CA ILE A 9 -4.43 -22.03 -8.69
C ILE A 9 -3.30 -21.41 -9.50
N ALA A 10 -3.23 -20.08 -9.49
CA ALA A 10 -2.09 -19.34 -9.98
C ALA A 10 -1.37 -18.61 -8.84
N ALA A 11 -0.06 -18.47 -8.97
CA ALA A 11 0.76 -17.63 -8.12
C ALA A 11 1.31 -16.48 -8.96
N SER A 12 1.29 -15.28 -8.41
CA SER A 12 1.70 -14.05 -9.08
C SER A 12 2.65 -13.26 -8.20
N VAL A 13 3.79 -12.86 -8.77
CA VAL A 13 4.73 -11.92 -8.15
C VAL A 13 4.39 -10.53 -8.65
N HIS A 14 4.23 -9.59 -7.73
CA HIS A 14 3.93 -8.19 -8.00
C HIS A 14 5.00 -7.29 -7.41
N PHE A 15 5.38 -6.28 -8.19
CA PHE A 15 6.13 -5.13 -7.72
C PHE A 15 5.22 -3.92 -7.92
N ASN A 16 4.90 -3.21 -6.85
CA ASN A 16 4.03 -2.05 -6.87
C ASN A 16 4.79 -0.83 -6.38
N TYR A 17 4.59 0.29 -7.06
CA TYR A 17 5.02 1.61 -6.62
C TYR A 17 3.78 2.47 -6.47
N GLY A 18 3.64 3.10 -5.32
CA GLY A 18 2.49 3.92 -4.98
C GLY A 18 2.89 5.07 -4.08
N MET A 19 1.92 5.96 -3.86
CA MET A 19 2.11 7.09 -3.00
C MET A 19 0.79 7.41 -2.31
N VAL A 20 0.86 7.59 -1.01
CA VAL A 20 -0.25 7.96 -0.16
C VAL A 20 0.03 9.34 0.40
N SER A 21 -1.01 10.15 0.56
CA SER A 21 -0.92 11.45 1.20
C SER A 21 -2.20 11.72 1.96
N GLY A 22 -2.07 12.42 3.09
CA GLY A 22 -3.18 12.89 3.90
C GLY A 22 -2.97 14.34 4.32
N ASN A 23 -4.07 15.05 4.52
CA ASN A 23 -4.07 16.41 5.05
C ASN A 23 -5.27 16.60 5.97
N ASP A 24 -4.98 16.84 7.25
CA ASP A 24 -5.98 16.98 8.29
C ASP A 24 -6.87 18.22 8.11
N ASN A 25 -6.43 19.25 7.38
CA ASN A 25 -7.27 20.41 7.09
C ASN A 25 -8.55 20.04 6.30
N THR A 26 -8.55 18.89 5.63
CA THR A 26 -9.70 18.42 4.85
C THR A 26 -10.68 17.54 5.63
N THR A 27 -10.37 17.19 6.89
CA THR A 27 -11.24 16.33 7.71
C THR A 27 -12.36 17.13 8.38
N GLU A 28 -13.50 16.51 8.66
CA GLU A 28 -14.58 17.08 9.47
C GLU A 28 -14.35 16.89 10.98
N GLU A 29 -13.44 16.00 11.35
CA GLU A 29 -13.13 15.72 12.75
C GLU A 29 -12.33 16.88 13.37
N VAL A 30 -12.90 17.51 14.40
CA VAL A 30 -12.33 18.71 15.04
C VAL A 30 -10.91 18.46 15.58
N SER A 31 -10.68 17.32 16.23
CA SER A 31 -9.36 16.97 16.80
C SER A 31 -8.28 16.82 15.74
N ARG A 32 -8.57 16.10 14.64
CA ARG A 32 -7.61 15.98 13.52
C ARG A 32 -7.38 17.33 12.85
N ARG A 33 -8.45 18.06 12.55
CA ARG A 33 -8.35 19.38 11.91
C ARG A 33 -7.50 20.35 12.74
N TYR A 34 -7.65 20.32 14.08
CA TYR A 34 -6.87 21.14 15.01
C TYR A 34 -5.35 20.89 14.89
N ARG A 35 -4.93 19.63 14.76
CA ARG A 35 -3.51 19.23 14.69
C ARG A 35 -2.87 19.56 13.33
N ASN A 36 -3.69 19.68 12.29
CA ASN A 36 -3.33 20.18 10.96
C ASN A 36 -2.10 19.48 10.32
N LEU A 37 -1.96 18.17 10.53
CA LEU A 37 -0.86 17.40 9.98
C LEU A 37 -1.06 17.18 8.48
N SER A 38 0.07 17.12 7.77
CA SER A 38 0.07 16.75 6.36
C SER A 38 1.28 15.89 6.05
N PHE A 39 1.04 14.80 5.34
CA PHE A 39 2.09 13.87 5.01
C PHE A 39 1.94 13.35 3.59
N ARG A 40 3.05 12.82 3.09
CA ARG A 40 3.17 12.10 1.83
C ARG A 40 4.14 10.96 2.03
N SER A 41 3.66 9.73 1.84
CA SER A 41 4.45 8.51 2.00
C SER A 41 4.55 7.78 0.67
N THR A 42 5.78 7.54 0.21
CA THR A 42 6.04 6.70 -0.97
C THR A 42 6.08 5.25 -0.56
N ILE A 43 5.31 4.39 -1.24
CA ILE A 43 5.21 2.95 -0.96
C ILE A 43 5.83 2.17 -2.11
N LEU A 44 6.76 1.28 -1.78
CA LEU A 44 7.35 0.28 -2.67
C LEU A 44 7.02 -1.11 -2.12
N GLU A 45 6.18 -1.88 -2.80
CA GLU A 45 5.72 -3.20 -2.34
C GLU A 45 6.24 -4.30 -3.27
N LEU A 46 6.84 -5.34 -2.69
CA LEU A 46 7.08 -6.62 -3.35
C LEU A 46 6.18 -7.67 -2.70
N SER A 47 5.30 -8.30 -3.49
CA SER A 47 4.36 -9.29 -2.97
C SER A 47 4.22 -10.53 -3.84
N VAL A 48 3.93 -11.64 -3.16
CA VAL A 48 3.52 -12.90 -3.77
C VAL A 48 2.04 -13.10 -3.45
N GLN A 49 1.23 -13.27 -4.49
CA GLN A 49 -0.23 -13.37 -4.39
C GLN A 49 -0.70 -14.67 -5.04
N PHE A 50 -1.67 -15.31 -4.41
CA PHE A 50 -2.34 -16.51 -4.90
C PHE A 50 -3.73 -16.14 -5.43
N GLU A 51 -4.02 -16.67 -6.60
CA GLU A 51 -5.26 -16.43 -7.35
C GLU A 51 -5.95 -17.79 -7.56
N PRO A 52 -6.82 -18.24 -6.65
CA PRO A 52 -7.65 -19.41 -6.90
C PRO A 52 -8.70 -19.07 -7.96
N ALA A 53 -8.81 -19.93 -8.97
CA ALA A 53 -9.77 -19.79 -10.04
C ALA A 53 -11.16 -20.24 -9.56
N LEU A 54 -12.07 -19.29 -9.36
CA LEU A 54 -13.47 -19.58 -9.04
C LEU A 54 -14.21 -20.21 -10.23
N MET A 55 -13.87 -19.80 -11.45
CA MET A 55 -14.48 -20.30 -12.68
C MET A 55 -13.43 -20.92 -13.61
N LYS A 56 -13.83 -21.94 -14.38
CA LYS A 56 -13.00 -22.47 -15.47
C LYS A 56 -12.78 -21.33 -16.47
N GLU A 57 -11.53 -20.90 -16.61
CA GLU A 57 -11.17 -19.90 -17.61
C GLU A 57 -11.49 -20.41 -19.02
N THR A 58 -12.56 -19.90 -19.61
CA THR A 58 -12.83 -20.06 -21.03
C THR A 58 -11.93 -19.07 -21.77
N THR A 59 -10.79 -19.53 -22.27
CA THR A 59 -9.98 -18.71 -23.19
C THR A 59 -10.82 -18.36 -24.40
N GLY A 60 -10.93 -17.07 -24.73
CA GLY A 60 -11.73 -16.60 -25.86
C GLY A 60 -11.41 -17.35 -27.16
N HIS A 61 -12.45 -17.61 -27.97
CA HIS A 61 -12.31 -18.28 -29.25
C HIS A 61 -11.53 -17.38 -30.25
N ARG A 62 -10.56 -17.95 -30.98
CA ARG A 62 -9.81 -17.24 -32.04
C ARG A 62 -10.72 -16.83 -33.22
N TYR A 63 -11.82 -17.54 -33.41
CA TYR A 63 -12.82 -17.30 -34.44
C TYR A 63 -14.21 -17.29 -33.80
N ARG A 64 -14.99 -16.22 -34.02
CA ARG A 64 -16.45 -16.22 -33.76
C ARG A 64 -17.09 -17.02 -34.88
N LEU A 65 -17.39 -18.30 -34.63
CA LEU A 65 -18.24 -19.08 -35.55
C LEU A 65 -19.63 -18.40 -35.58
N LYS A 66 -20.00 -17.89 -36.76
CA LYS A 66 -21.29 -17.24 -37.02
C LYS A 66 -22.38 -18.32 -36.82
N GLY A 67 -23.26 -18.15 -35.83
CA GLY A 67 -24.41 -19.05 -35.62
C GLY A 67 -24.44 -19.86 -34.31
N VAL A 68 -23.38 -19.88 -33.50
CA VAL A 68 -23.41 -20.59 -32.21
C VAL A 68 -23.92 -19.64 -31.11
N LYS A 69 -25.17 -19.83 -30.65
CA LYS A 69 -25.74 -19.18 -29.46
C LYS A 69 -25.17 -19.80 -28.16
N GLY A 70 -23.85 -19.76 -27.99
CA GLY A 70 -23.20 -20.10 -26.72
C GLY A 70 -23.33 -18.95 -25.73
N ARG A 71 -23.39 -19.26 -24.42
CA ARG A 71 -23.54 -18.31 -23.28
C ARG A 71 -22.87 -16.96 -23.56
N ARG A 72 -23.69 -15.93 -23.79
CA ARG A 72 -23.31 -14.53 -24.12
C ARG A 72 -22.63 -13.78 -22.99
N TRP A 73 -22.48 -14.38 -21.81
CA TRP A 73 -21.90 -13.70 -20.67
C TRP A 73 -20.39 -13.58 -20.91
N LEU A 74 -19.95 -12.33 -21.05
CA LEU A 74 -18.59 -11.85 -21.26
C LEU A 74 -17.54 -12.80 -20.67
N GLY A 75 -16.48 -13.11 -21.42
CA GLY A 75 -15.35 -13.96 -20.98
C GLY A 75 -14.50 -13.35 -19.85
N ILE A 76 -15.17 -12.77 -18.85
CA ILE A 76 -14.64 -12.17 -17.63
C ILE A 76 -14.50 -13.30 -16.62
N ASN A 77 -13.27 -13.51 -16.16
CA ASN A 77 -12.94 -14.40 -15.07
C ASN A 77 -12.70 -13.57 -13.81
N THR A 78 -13.50 -13.83 -12.78
CA THR A 78 -13.35 -13.21 -11.46
C THR A 78 -12.56 -14.15 -10.55
N TYR A 79 -11.62 -13.61 -9.80
CA TYR A 79 -10.80 -14.37 -8.85
C TYR A 79 -10.52 -13.54 -7.61
N PRO A 80 -10.59 -14.12 -6.41
CA PRO A 80 -10.07 -13.46 -5.23
C PRO A 80 -8.53 -13.50 -5.27
N LEU A 81 -7.93 -12.59 -4.52
CA LEU A 81 -6.49 -12.49 -4.32
C LEU A 81 -6.21 -12.54 -2.83
N ILE A 82 -5.23 -13.36 -2.45
CA ILE A 82 -4.66 -13.34 -1.11
C ILE A 82 -3.17 -13.55 -1.21
N GLY A 83 -2.37 -12.87 -0.41
CA GLY A 83 -0.93 -13.02 -0.48
C GLY A 83 -0.21 -12.48 0.72
N ILE A 84 1.11 -12.40 0.57
CA ILE A 84 2.02 -11.80 1.52
C ILE A 84 3.01 -10.93 0.76
N GLY A 85 3.33 -9.77 1.34
CA GLY A 85 4.28 -8.84 0.76
C GLY A 85 5.11 -8.14 1.82
N VAL A 86 6.26 -7.67 1.40
CA VAL A 86 7.08 -6.72 2.15
C VAL A 86 6.99 -5.40 1.42
N PHE A 87 6.78 -4.32 2.16
CA PHE A 87 6.76 -2.98 1.60
C PHE A 87 7.70 -2.05 2.35
N TYR A 88 8.30 -1.15 1.59
CA TYR A 88 9.05 -0.01 2.07
C TYR A 88 8.15 1.22 2.00
N PHE A 89 8.12 2.01 3.06
CA PHE A 89 7.42 3.29 3.12
C PHE A 89 8.34 4.39 3.65
N ASN A 90 8.09 5.64 3.26
CA ASN A 90 8.88 6.77 3.72
C ASN A 90 7.98 8.00 3.86
N PRO A 91 7.39 8.22 5.04
CA PRO A 91 6.52 9.36 5.28
C PRO A 91 7.36 10.64 5.31
N LYS A 92 6.85 11.64 4.62
CA LYS A 92 7.46 12.97 4.52
C LYS A 92 6.40 14.02 4.76
N ALA A 93 6.77 15.11 5.43
CA ALA A 93 5.93 16.31 5.52
C ALA A 93 6.60 17.49 4.82
N LYS A 94 5.78 18.47 4.43
CA LYS A 94 6.26 19.69 3.76
C LYS A 94 6.38 20.82 4.78
N TYR A 95 7.58 21.38 4.90
CA TYR A 95 7.87 22.56 5.72
C TYR A 95 8.61 23.60 4.89
N ASN A 96 8.12 24.85 4.87
CA ASN A 96 8.68 25.97 4.09
C ASN A 96 9.04 25.61 2.63
N GLY A 97 8.14 24.90 1.94
CA GLY A 97 8.35 24.51 0.54
C GLY A 97 9.16 23.23 0.32
N LYS A 98 9.86 22.73 1.35
CA LYS A 98 10.74 21.55 1.25
C LYS A 98 10.14 20.33 1.95
N TRP A 99 10.39 19.14 1.39
CA TRP A 99 9.96 17.87 1.98
C TRP A 99 11.04 17.32 2.91
N TYR A 100 10.64 17.01 4.14
CA TYR A 100 11.49 16.38 5.15
C TYR A 100 10.98 14.97 5.46
N ALA A 101 11.90 14.01 5.57
CA ALA A 101 11.56 12.67 6.01
C ALA A 101 11.27 12.67 7.51
N LEU A 102 10.17 12.05 7.92
CA LEU A 102 9.70 12.13 9.30
C LEU A 102 10.38 11.10 10.22
N GLN A 103 10.65 9.89 9.71
CA GLN A 103 11.29 8.82 10.48
C GLN A 103 12.62 9.22 11.15
N PRO A 104 13.52 9.98 10.50
CA PRO A 104 14.74 10.45 11.16
C PRO A 104 14.48 11.53 12.23
N LEU A 105 13.43 12.34 12.05
CA LEU A 105 13.08 13.46 12.93
C LEU A 105 12.40 12.98 14.23
N GLY A 106 11.79 11.80 14.25
CA GLY A 106 11.23 11.22 15.46
C GLY A 106 10.17 12.11 16.12
N THR A 107 9.16 12.52 15.35
CA THR A 107 8.10 13.48 15.74
C THR A 107 7.30 13.10 17.00
N GLU A 108 7.35 11.85 17.45
CA GLU A 108 6.74 11.37 18.70
C GLU A 108 7.77 11.09 19.82
N GLY A 109 9.00 11.62 19.71
CA GLY A 109 10.11 11.33 20.62
C GLY A 109 10.74 9.95 20.38
N GLN A 110 10.68 9.48 19.13
CA GLN A 110 11.17 8.15 18.77
C GLN A 110 12.70 8.09 18.83
N GLY A 111 13.25 7.22 19.66
CA GLY A 111 14.67 7.09 19.92
C GLY A 111 15.10 7.54 21.31
N GLU A 112 14.31 8.40 21.96
CA GLU A 112 14.64 8.97 23.28
C GLU A 112 14.16 8.12 24.44
N PHE A 113 13.02 7.45 24.27
CA PHE A 113 12.46 6.59 25.30
C PHE A 113 12.78 5.12 25.02
N PRO A 114 13.13 4.31 26.03
CA PRO A 114 13.28 2.86 25.87
C PRO A 114 12.03 2.18 25.27
N THR A 115 10.86 2.77 25.55
CA THR A 115 9.54 2.34 25.08
C THR A 115 9.20 2.84 23.67
N ARG A 116 9.86 3.88 23.15
CA ARG A 116 9.58 4.47 21.83
C ARG A 116 10.81 4.43 20.94
N LYS A 117 10.94 3.35 20.18
CA LYS A 117 12.03 3.20 19.19
C LYS A 117 11.60 3.79 17.84
N LYS A 118 12.57 4.28 17.06
CA LYS A 118 12.32 4.66 15.66
C LYS A 118 11.77 3.46 14.90
N TYR A 119 10.64 3.65 14.23
CA TYR A 119 10.00 2.59 13.46
C TYR A 119 10.86 2.21 12.24
N SER A 120 10.67 0.98 11.79
CA SER A 120 11.27 0.50 10.55
C SER A 120 10.49 1.03 9.35
N ARG A 121 11.20 1.49 8.32
CA ARG A 121 10.61 1.83 7.02
C ARG A 121 10.23 0.60 6.18
N PHE A 122 10.61 -0.60 6.62
CA PHE A 122 10.19 -1.86 6.02
C PHE A 122 9.17 -2.54 6.94
N ALA A 123 8.03 -2.92 6.36
CA ALA A 123 6.97 -3.65 7.05
C ALA A 123 6.37 -4.74 6.16
N VAL A 124 5.64 -5.67 6.79
CA VAL A 124 4.92 -6.74 6.09
C VAL A 124 3.47 -6.30 5.87
N ALA A 125 2.91 -6.70 4.73
CA ALA A 125 1.50 -6.53 4.43
C ALA A 125 0.89 -7.84 3.93
N ILE A 126 -0.39 -8.04 4.26
CA ILE A 126 -1.24 -9.10 3.71
C ILE A 126 -2.16 -8.46 2.68
N PRO A 127 -1.84 -8.53 1.37
CA PRO A 127 -2.76 -8.12 0.32
C PRO A 127 -3.94 -9.10 0.23
N VAL A 128 -5.16 -8.57 0.30
CA VAL A 128 -6.42 -9.29 0.08
C VAL A 128 -7.27 -8.49 -0.90
N GLY A 129 -7.88 -9.14 -1.88
CA GLY A 129 -8.67 -8.42 -2.88
C GLY A 129 -9.44 -9.29 -3.85
N ILE A 130 -9.92 -8.65 -4.90
CA ILE A 130 -10.66 -9.27 -5.99
C ILE A 130 -10.16 -8.73 -7.33
N GLY A 131 -10.05 -9.63 -8.31
CA GLY A 131 -9.60 -9.35 -9.65
C GLY A 131 -10.61 -9.82 -10.68
N PHE A 132 -10.72 -9.05 -11.75
CA PHE A 132 -11.50 -9.37 -12.94
C PHE A 132 -10.55 -9.42 -14.12
N LYS A 133 -10.63 -10.48 -14.92
CA LYS A 133 -9.78 -10.67 -16.10
C LYS A 133 -10.62 -10.99 -17.32
N TYR A 134 -10.45 -10.17 -18.35
CA TYR A 134 -11.08 -10.33 -19.64
C TYR A 134 -10.06 -10.78 -20.68
N TRP A 135 -10.31 -11.91 -21.35
CA TRP A 135 -9.47 -12.38 -22.46
C TRP A 135 -9.94 -11.74 -23.78
N TYR A 136 -9.14 -10.83 -24.33
CA TYR A 136 -9.42 -10.25 -25.64
C TYR A 136 -9.12 -11.24 -26.77
N ASN A 137 -8.02 -11.98 -26.68
CA ASN A 137 -7.69 -13.05 -27.61
C ASN A 137 -6.87 -14.15 -26.91
N THR A 138 -6.42 -15.17 -27.65
CA THR A 138 -5.64 -16.30 -27.07
C THR A 138 -4.29 -15.91 -26.45
N LYS A 139 -3.82 -14.67 -26.67
CA LYS A 139 -2.52 -14.17 -26.22
C LYS A 139 -2.65 -13.00 -25.23
N TRP A 140 -3.59 -12.09 -25.44
CA TRP A 140 -3.76 -10.87 -24.67
C TRP A 140 -4.97 -10.96 -23.74
N SER A 141 -4.79 -10.52 -22.50
CA SER A 141 -5.86 -10.33 -21.53
C SER A 141 -5.73 -8.98 -20.85
N PHE A 142 -6.87 -8.36 -20.59
CA PHE A 142 -7.00 -7.17 -19.77
C PHE A 142 -7.53 -7.57 -18.41
N GLY A 143 -7.25 -6.80 -17.37
CA GLY A 143 -7.85 -7.04 -16.07
C GLY A 143 -7.87 -5.81 -15.19
N ILE A 144 -8.71 -5.87 -14.17
CA ILE A 144 -8.79 -4.87 -13.11
C ILE A 144 -8.67 -5.62 -11.80
N GLU A 145 -7.85 -5.12 -10.89
CA GLU A 145 -7.70 -5.67 -9.55
C GLU A 145 -7.91 -4.58 -8.53
N TYR A 146 -8.70 -4.88 -7.50
CA TYR A 146 -8.87 -4.04 -6.33
C TYR A 146 -8.49 -4.83 -5.10
N GLY A 147 -7.68 -4.27 -4.22
CA GLY A 147 -7.30 -4.97 -3.01
C GLY A 147 -6.76 -4.09 -1.91
N ILE A 148 -7.08 -4.50 -0.69
CA ILE A 148 -6.68 -3.90 0.57
C ILE A 148 -5.37 -4.56 1.02
N ARG A 149 -4.45 -3.78 1.60
CA ARG A 149 -3.23 -4.26 2.23
C ARG A 149 -3.38 -4.05 3.72
N LYS A 150 -3.67 -5.14 4.43
CA LYS A 150 -3.60 -5.13 5.89
C LYS A 150 -2.14 -5.09 6.30
N THR A 151 -1.75 -4.06 7.05
CA THR A 151 -0.38 -3.90 7.52
C THR A 151 -0.29 -4.15 9.02
N PHE A 152 0.94 -4.20 9.52
CA PHE A 152 1.23 -4.40 10.95
C PHE A 152 1.99 -3.20 11.52
N THR A 153 1.87 -2.04 10.89
CA THR A 153 2.52 -0.80 11.31
C THR A 153 1.48 0.30 11.32
N ASP A 154 1.67 1.25 12.23
CA ASP A 154 0.79 2.39 12.45
C ASP A 154 1.56 3.71 12.21
N TYR A 155 2.50 3.67 11.26
CA TYR A 155 3.46 4.74 11.01
C TYR A 155 3.53 5.10 9.52
N ILE A 156 2.58 4.66 8.70
CA ILE A 156 2.56 4.98 7.26
C ILE A 156 2.42 6.49 7.07
N ASP A 157 1.73 7.16 7.99
CA ASP A 157 1.54 8.60 8.08
C ASP A 157 2.41 9.29 9.15
N ASP A 158 3.27 8.53 9.84
CA ASP A 158 4.12 8.97 10.97
C ASP A 158 3.34 9.30 12.26
N VAL A 159 2.12 8.80 12.45
CA VAL A 159 1.26 9.10 13.61
C VAL A 159 0.75 7.82 14.26
N SER A 160 1.16 7.55 15.51
CA SER A 160 0.75 6.32 16.21
C SER A 160 0.33 6.51 17.65
N THR A 161 1.08 7.29 18.43
CA THR A 161 0.95 7.27 19.89
C THR A 161 0.41 8.57 20.45
N THR A 162 1.21 9.25 21.28
CA THR A 162 0.82 10.47 21.97
C THR A 162 1.87 11.55 21.77
N TYR A 163 1.43 12.79 21.94
CA TYR A 163 2.31 13.93 21.99
C TYR A 163 3.34 13.79 23.11
N VAL A 164 4.55 14.28 22.86
CA VAL A 164 5.63 14.35 23.85
C VAL A 164 6.07 15.78 24.01
N ASP A 165 6.78 16.07 25.10
CA ASP A 165 7.39 17.38 25.30
C ASP A 165 8.35 17.71 24.16
N GLU A 166 8.33 18.98 23.72
CA GLU A 166 9.17 19.48 22.62
C GLU A 166 10.66 19.23 22.87
N ALA A 167 11.11 19.24 24.12
CA ALA A 167 12.50 18.96 24.48
C ALA A 167 12.92 17.56 24.01
N PHE A 168 12.06 16.55 24.18
CA PHE A 168 12.36 15.19 23.72
C PHE A 168 12.30 15.06 22.20
N ILE A 169 11.44 15.81 21.52
CA ILE A 169 11.40 15.83 20.04
C ILE A 169 12.70 16.42 19.48
N ARG A 170 13.19 17.49 20.12
CA ARG A 170 14.44 18.15 19.72
C ARG A 170 15.64 17.22 19.87
N ASP A 171 15.68 16.46 20.96
CA ASP A 171 16.72 15.46 21.21
C ASP A 171 16.62 14.29 20.22
N ALA A 172 15.41 13.76 19.99
CA ALA A 172 15.14 12.66 19.05
C ALA A 172 15.58 12.95 17.62
N ALA A 173 15.36 14.19 17.17
CA ALA A 173 15.72 14.65 15.85
C ALA A 173 17.24 14.87 15.71
N GLY A 174 17.83 15.52 16.71
CA GLY A 174 19.23 15.92 16.75
C GLY A 174 19.63 16.96 15.70
N GLY A 175 20.49 17.89 16.09
CA GLY A 175 21.17 18.82 15.17
C GLY A 175 20.26 19.88 14.53
N ALA A 176 20.56 20.25 13.28
CA ALA A 176 19.98 21.44 12.64
C ALA A 176 18.48 21.32 12.28
N ASN A 177 17.88 20.13 12.39
CA ASN A 177 16.46 19.92 12.05
C ASN A 177 15.56 19.78 13.30
N SER A 178 16.08 20.00 14.51
CA SER A 178 15.31 19.84 15.76
C SER A 178 14.12 20.79 15.85
N ASP A 179 14.27 22.05 15.45
CA ASP A 179 13.14 23.01 15.38
C ASP A 179 12.06 22.56 14.39
N ILE A 180 12.50 22.01 13.25
CA ILE A 180 11.61 21.52 12.20
C ILE A 180 10.84 20.28 12.69
N ALA A 181 11.49 19.41 13.47
CA ALA A 181 10.84 18.21 14.02
C ALA A 181 9.70 18.57 14.96
N VAL A 182 9.90 19.56 15.83
CA VAL A 182 8.86 20.09 16.71
C VAL A 182 7.71 20.62 15.87
N GLU A 183 7.98 21.51 14.92
CA GLU A 183 6.98 22.08 14.01
C GLU A 183 6.21 21.04 13.19
N LEU A 184 6.84 19.93 12.80
CA LEU A 184 6.18 18.86 12.06
C LEU A 184 5.42 17.88 12.97
N ALA A 185 5.74 17.82 14.26
CA ALA A 185 5.06 16.96 15.22
C ALA A 185 3.66 17.48 15.58
N ASP A 186 3.52 18.79 15.72
CA ASP A 186 2.26 19.49 15.91
C ASP A 186 2.22 20.79 15.08
N ARG A 187 1.21 20.91 14.20
CA ARG A 187 1.02 22.05 13.30
C ARG A 187 -0.24 22.84 13.66
N SER A 188 -0.75 22.65 14.87
CA SER A 188 -1.88 23.39 15.40
C SER A 188 -1.59 24.90 15.42
N GLU A 189 -2.55 25.69 14.96
CA GLU A 189 -2.46 27.14 15.07
C GLU A 189 -2.77 27.57 16.52
N PRO A 190 -2.06 28.58 17.07
CA PRO A 190 -2.35 29.12 18.39
C PRO A 190 -3.80 29.65 18.46
N VAL A 191 -4.55 29.25 19.47
CA VAL A 191 -5.97 29.66 19.64
C VAL A 191 -6.09 31.03 20.32
N GLY A 192 -4.98 31.61 20.81
CA GLY A 192 -4.97 32.95 21.37
C GLY A 192 -3.57 33.45 21.77
N PRO A 193 -3.46 34.71 22.23
CA PRO A 193 -2.18 35.33 22.62
C PRO A 193 -1.49 34.63 23.80
N GLU A 194 -2.26 33.93 24.65
CA GLU A 194 -1.77 33.23 25.84
C GLU A 194 -1.65 31.71 25.65
N ASP A 195 -2.23 31.17 24.57
CA ASP A 195 -2.27 29.74 24.28
C ASP A 195 -1.24 29.38 23.21
N TRP A 196 0.02 29.66 23.53
CA TRP A 196 1.19 29.32 22.71
C TRP A 196 1.54 27.83 22.76
N LYS A 197 0.84 27.06 23.60
CA LYS A 197 1.14 25.66 23.84
C LYS A 197 0.40 24.79 22.82
N ARG A 198 1.22 24.11 22.04
CA ARG A 198 0.86 22.90 21.29
C ARG A 198 0.14 21.89 22.19
N THR A 199 -0.51 20.92 21.56
CA THR A 199 -1.24 19.87 22.25
C THR A 199 -0.40 19.27 23.39
N ALA A 200 -0.96 19.23 24.60
CA ALA A 200 -0.20 18.89 25.81
C ALA A 200 0.48 17.50 25.71
N PRO A 201 1.69 17.32 26.28
CA PRO A 201 2.34 16.01 26.34
C PRO A 201 1.41 14.96 26.98
N GLY A 202 1.37 13.77 26.39
CA GLY A 202 0.47 12.68 26.79
C GLY A 202 -0.90 12.71 26.10
N ALA A 203 -1.27 13.80 25.44
CA ALA A 203 -2.50 13.85 24.64
C ALA A 203 -2.42 12.91 23.42
N GLN A 204 -3.57 12.40 22.98
CA GLN A 204 -3.66 11.47 21.87
C GLN A 204 -3.21 12.11 20.55
N ARG A 205 -2.28 11.46 19.84
CA ARG A 205 -1.83 11.85 18.51
C ARG A 205 -2.26 10.82 17.46
N GLY A 206 -2.08 9.55 17.73
CA GLY A 206 -2.57 8.45 16.90
C GLY A 206 -3.38 7.44 17.71
N ASP A 207 -3.62 6.28 17.11
CA ASP A 207 -4.21 5.15 17.80
C ASP A 207 -3.38 3.88 17.54
N PRO A 208 -2.54 3.45 18.50
CA PRO A 208 -1.65 2.32 18.30
C PRO A 208 -2.39 0.98 18.25
N THR A 209 -3.70 0.97 18.52
CA THR A 209 -4.51 -0.26 18.54
C THR A 209 -5.00 -0.68 17.16
N ASP A 210 -5.04 0.25 16.19
CA ASP A 210 -5.59 0.05 14.85
C ASP A 210 -4.55 0.34 13.77
N PRO A 211 -3.79 -0.68 13.30
CA PRO A 211 -2.74 -0.49 12.31
C PRO A 211 -3.23 0.06 10.97
N ASP A 212 -2.37 0.86 10.34
CA ASP A 212 -2.62 1.46 9.04
C ASP A 212 -2.98 0.43 7.97
N THR A 213 -3.86 0.85 7.07
CA THR A 213 -4.27 0.06 5.92
C THR A 213 -4.31 0.95 4.68
N TYR A 214 -3.81 0.45 3.55
CA TYR A 214 -3.92 1.12 2.26
C TYR A 214 -4.49 0.20 1.19
N MET A 215 -4.90 0.79 0.06
CA MET A 215 -5.60 0.07 -1.01
C MET A 215 -4.95 0.36 -2.36
N PHE A 216 -5.01 -0.62 -3.25
CA PHE A 216 -4.60 -0.45 -4.65
C PHE A 216 -5.75 -0.82 -5.58
N ALA A 217 -6.02 0.05 -6.55
CA ALA A 217 -6.77 -0.25 -7.76
C ALA A 217 -5.78 -0.33 -8.92
N LYS A 218 -5.77 -1.45 -9.64
CA LYS A 218 -4.81 -1.74 -10.72
C LYS A 218 -5.55 -2.06 -12.00
N ILE A 219 -5.11 -1.46 -13.10
CA ILE A 219 -5.48 -1.87 -14.46
C ILE A 219 -4.30 -2.68 -15.02
N MET A 220 -4.59 -3.82 -15.62
CA MET A 220 -3.59 -4.77 -16.08
C MET A 220 -3.76 -5.11 -17.54
N ILE A 221 -2.62 -5.24 -18.21
CA ILE A 221 -2.50 -5.80 -19.55
C ILE A 221 -1.51 -6.96 -19.43
N ALA A 222 -1.92 -8.16 -19.86
CA ALA A 222 -1.07 -9.33 -19.79
C ALA A 222 -0.98 -10.03 -21.14
N TYR A 223 0.24 -10.47 -21.47
CA TYR A 223 0.55 -11.25 -22.65
C TYR A 223 0.97 -12.67 -22.25
N LYS A 224 0.37 -13.66 -22.90
CA LYS A 224 0.65 -15.08 -22.69
C LYS A 224 1.76 -15.54 -23.63
N PHE A 225 2.94 -15.80 -23.08
CA PHE A 225 4.02 -16.46 -23.80
C PHE A 225 3.65 -17.92 -24.09
N ARG A 226 3.72 -18.34 -25.37
CA ARG A 226 3.51 -19.72 -25.77
C ARG A 226 4.85 -20.44 -25.75
N MET A 227 5.07 -21.32 -24.78
CA MET A 227 6.21 -22.25 -24.83
C MET A 227 6.02 -23.21 -26.01
N VAL A 228 6.97 -23.24 -26.93
CA VAL A 228 7.05 -24.25 -27.99
C VAL A 228 7.43 -25.57 -27.30
N LYS A 229 6.45 -26.46 -27.10
CA LYS A 229 6.76 -27.85 -26.77
C LYS A 229 7.46 -28.46 -27.97
N ARG A 230 8.78 -28.64 -27.89
CA ARG A 230 9.52 -29.52 -28.81
C ARG A 230 9.02 -30.94 -28.53
N ARG A 231 8.00 -31.38 -29.26
CA ARG A 231 7.60 -32.79 -29.28
C ARG A 231 8.76 -33.55 -29.91
N ARG A 232 9.58 -34.24 -29.11
CA ARG A 232 10.36 -35.37 -29.63
C ARG A 232 9.32 -36.40 -30.06
N ARG A 233 9.09 -36.52 -31.38
CA ARG A 233 8.43 -37.70 -31.95
C ARG A 233 9.35 -38.87 -31.65
N SER A 234 8.97 -39.77 -30.74
CA SER A 234 9.51 -41.13 -30.80
C SER A 234 9.00 -41.73 -32.11
N ARG A 235 9.92 -42.16 -32.98
CA ARG A 235 9.56 -43.00 -34.12
C ARG A 235 9.05 -44.33 -33.55
N PRO A 236 7.99 -44.93 -34.11
CA PRO A 236 7.66 -46.31 -33.77
C PRO A 236 8.86 -47.18 -34.11
N LYS A 237 9.29 -48.04 -33.17
CA LYS A 237 10.10 -49.20 -33.54
C LYS A 237 9.14 -50.23 -34.12
N PHE A 238 9.53 -50.77 -35.28
CA PHE A 238 8.86 -51.88 -35.96
C PHE A 238 8.62 -53.05 -35.00
#